data_AF-A0A139PDM6-F1
#
_entry.id   AF-A0A139PDM6-F1
#
_cell.length_a   1.000
_cell.length_b   1.000
_cell.length_c   1.000
_cell.angle_alpha   90.00
_cell.angle_beta   90.00
_cell.angle_gamma   90.00
#
_symmetry.space_group_name_H-M   'P 1'
#
loop_
_entity.id
_entity.type
_entity.pdbx_description
1 polymer ?
#
loop_
_entity_poly.entity_id
_entity_poly.type
_entity_poly.pdbx_seq_one_letter_code
_entity_poly.pdbx_strand_id
1 'polypeptide(L)'
;MLGFIHPSERYAEPRLGQVLDARVIGFREVDRTLNLSLKPRSFEMLENDAQMILTYLESNGGFMTLNDKSSPEDIKATFGISKGQFKKALGGLMKAGKIKQDQFGTELI
;
A
#
# COMPACT_ATOMS: atom_id res chain seq x y z
N MET A 1 23.37 -18.53 7.73
CA MET A 1 22.21 -18.21 8.58
C MET A 1 20.98 -18.83 7.95
N LEU A 2 20.08 -19.44 8.73
CA LEU A 2 18.90 -20.14 8.20
C LEU A 2 17.62 -19.30 8.40
N GLY A 3 16.62 -19.53 7.57
CA GLY A 3 15.34 -18.83 7.65
C GLY A 3 14.15 -19.70 7.26
N PHE A 4 12.96 -19.27 7.68
CA PHE A 4 11.69 -19.96 7.47
C PHE A 4 10.63 -18.99 6.95
N ILE A 5 9.88 -19.40 5.93
CA ILE A 5 8.75 -18.65 5.36
C ILE A 5 7.47 -19.42 5.71
N HIS A 6 6.65 -18.86 6.58
CA HIS A 6 5.36 -19.46 6.93
C HIS A 6 4.44 -19.50 5.69
N PRO A 7 3.57 -20.51 5.49
CA PRO A 7 2.65 -20.54 4.36
C PRO A 7 1.79 -19.28 4.22
N SER A 8 1.45 -18.63 5.33
CA SER A 8 0.72 -17.35 5.35
C SER A 8 1.52 -16.15 4.84
N GLU A 9 2.85 -16.27 4.71
CA GLU A 9 3.78 -15.20 4.31
C GLU A 9 4.26 -15.36 2.86
N ARG A 10 3.53 -16.15 2.06
CA ARG A 10 3.79 -16.36 0.63
C ARG A 10 2.48 -16.54 -0.14
N TYR A 11 2.52 -16.29 -1.46
CA TYR A 11 1.37 -16.48 -2.34
C TYR A 11 1.34 -17.88 -2.97
N ALA A 12 2.48 -18.36 -3.44
CA ALA A 12 2.65 -19.68 -4.06
C ALA A 12 3.63 -20.54 -3.26
N GLU A 13 3.57 -21.86 -3.48
CA GLU A 13 4.58 -22.82 -3.00
C GLU A 13 5.92 -22.63 -3.73
N PRO A 14 7.02 -22.34 -3.03
CA PRO A 14 8.34 -22.33 -3.61
C PRO A 14 8.77 -23.73 -4.03
N ARG A 15 9.52 -23.83 -5.12
CA ARG A 15 10.08 -25.10 -5.58
C ARG A 15 11.43 -25.37 -4.90
N LEU A 16 11.81 -26.64 -4.83
CA LEU A 16 13.13 -27.03 -4.33
C LEU A 16 14.23 -26.38 -5.18
N GLY A 17 15.19 -25.71 -4.53
CA GLY A 17 16.29 -25.00 -5.18
C GLY A 17 15.95 -23.60 -5.72
N GLN A 18 14.71 -23.11 -5.53
CA GLN A 18 14.32 -21.77 -5.97
C GLN A 18 15.05 -20.68 -5.17
N VAL A 19 15.64 -19.73 -5.88
CA VAL A 19 16.19 -18.49 -5.30
C VAL A 19 15.04 -17.49 -5.12
N LEU A 20 14.95 -16.89 -3.95
CA LEU A 20 13.89 -15.96 -3.57
C LEU A 20 14.49 -14.70 -2.96
N ASP A 21 13.88 -13.56 -3.24
CA ASP A 21 14.06 -12.33 -2.47
C ASP A 21 13.02 -12.31 -1.35
N ALA A 22 13.47 -12.23 -0.10
CA ALA A 22 12.63 -12.38 1.08
C ALA A 22 12.99 -11.35 2.14
N ARG A 23 11.96 -10.79 2.78
CA ARG A 23 12.12 -9.77 3.82
C ARG A 23 12.12 -10.40 5.20
N VAL A 24 13.01 -9.93 6.08
CA VAL A 24 13.03 -10.32 7.49
C VAL A 24 11.85 -9.68 8.23
N ILE A 25 11.04 -10.52 8.88
CA ILE A 25 9.87 -10.09 9.67
C ILE A 25 9.98 -10.45 11.16
N GLY A 26 11.00 -11.21 11.54
CA GLY A 26 11.26 -11.51 12.95
C GLY A 26 12.47 -12.41 13.15
N PHE A 27 12.93 -12.47 14.39
CA PHE A 27 13.97 -13.39 14.84
C PHE A 27 13.33 -14.47 15.73
N ARG A 28 13.64 -15.73 15.47
CA ARG A 28 13.17 -16.87 16.24
C ARG A 28 14.28 -17.32 17.18
N GLU A 29 14.13 -16.97 18.46
CA GLU A 29 15.13 -17.22 19.51
C GLU A 29 15.45 -18.71 19.71
N VAL A 30 14.42 -19.58 19.67
CA VAL A 30 14.56 -21.01 20.03
C VAL A 30 15.56 -21.77 19.17
N ASP A 31 15.67 -21.42 17.88
CA ASP A 31 16.57 -22.06 16.92
C ASP A 31 17.52 -21.07 16.23
N ARG A 32 17.48 -19.80 16.64
CA ARG A 32 18.28 -18.68 16.10
C ARG A 32 18.12 -18.53 14.58
N THR A 33 16.89 -18.72 14.09
CA THR A 33 16.55 -18.56 12.67
C THR A 33 15.77 -17.27 12.41
N LEU A 34 15.69 -16.87 11.14
CA LEU A 34 14.87 -15.74 10.72
C LEU A 34 13.48 -16.20 10.28
N ASN A 35 12.46 -15.46 10.69
CA ASN A 35 11.16 -15.51 10.01
C ASN A 35 11.21 -14.54 8.82
N LEU A 36 10.81 -15.05 7.66
CA LEU A 36 10.88 -14.36 6.38
C LEU A 36 9.50 -14.25 5.75
N SER A 37 9.30 -13.20 4.94
CA SER A 37 8.08 -12.99 4.16
C SER A 37 8.39 -12.69 2.70
N LEU A 38 7.66 -13.34 1.80
CA LEU A 38 7.61 -13.04 0.36
C LEU A 38 6.46 -12.09 0.04
N LYS A 39 5.60 -11.80 1.02
CA LYS A 39 4.54 -10.82 0.82
C LYS A 39 5.14 -9.41 0.82
N PRO A 40 4.62 -8.54 -0.07
CA PRO A 40 4.89 -7.12 0.03
C PRO A 40 4.54 -6.62 1.44
N ARG A 41 5.10 -5.48 1.83
CA ARG A 41 4.67 -4.85 3.11
C ARG A 41 3.15 -4.72 3.05
N SER A 42 2.42 -4.99 4.14
CA SER A 42 0.95 -4.81 4.18
C SER A 42 0.51 -3.40 3.75
N PHE A 43 1.46 -2.48 3.81
CA PHE A 43 1.35 -1.12 3.34
C PHE A 43 1.27 -1.01 1.78
N GLU A 44 1.95 -1.86 1.02
CA GLU A 44 1.97 -1.85 -0.46
C GLU A 44 0.74 -2.50 -1.11
N MET A 45 -0.09 -3.24 -0.36
CA MET A 45 -1.37 -3.72 -0.88
C MET A 45 -2.39 -2.59 -0.76
N LEU A 46 -2.40 -1.70 -1.76
CA LEU A 46 -3.38 -0.63 -1.82
C LEU A 46 -4.78 -1.24 -1.87
N GLU A 47 -5.65 -0.79 -0.96
CA GLU A 47 -7.08 -1.11 -1.07
C GLU A 47 -7.64 -0.54 -2.39
N ASN A 48 -8.69 -1.13 -2.93
CA ASN A 48 -9.25 -0.76 -4.24
C ASN A 48 -9.48 0.76 -4.41
N ASP A 49 -9.94 1.42 -3.35
CA ASP A 49 -10.17 2.87 -3.34
C ASP A 49 -8.85 3.66 -3.51
N ALA A 50 -7.76 3.20 -2.89
CA ALA A 50 -6.45 3.83 -3.01
C ALA A 50 -5.84 3.62 -4.40
N GLN A 51 -6.01 2.42 -4.97
CA GLN A 51 -5.58 2.17 -6.34
C GLN A 51 -6.34 3.04 -7.35
N MET A 52 -7.65 3.19 -7.18
CA MET A 52 -8.48 4.06 -8.01
C MET A 52 -8.01 5.52 -7.97
N ILE A 53 -7.73 6.06 -6.78
CA ILE A 53 -7.23 7.43 -6.62
C ILE A 53 -5.84 7.59 -7.26
N LEU A 54 -4.97 6.61 -7.11
CA LEU A 54 -3.64 6.64 -7.72
C LEU A 54 -3.73 6.67 -9.26
N THR A 55 -4.53 5.79 -9.85
CA THR A 55 -4.77 5.78 -11.31
C THR A 55 -5.39 7.09 -11.79
N TYR A 56 -6.29 7.69 -11.01
CA TYR A 56 -6.87 9.00 -11.34
C TYR A 56 -5.78 10.07 -11.39
N LEU A 57 -4.90 10.14 -10.38
CA LEU A 57 -3.79 11.11 -10.37
C LEU A 57 -2.84 10.90 -11.55
N GLU A 58 -2.42 9.66 -11.82
CA GLU A 58 -1.56 9.32 -12.96
C GLU A 58 -2.17 9.76 -14.30
N SER A 59 -3.50 9.61 -14.45
CA SER A 59 -4.22 10.00 -15.66
C SER A 59 -4.43 11.52 -15.79
N ASN A 60 -4.36 12.26 -14.68
CA ASN A 60 -4.59 13.72 -14.62
C ASN A 60 -3.28 14.51 -14.42
N GLY A 61 -2.16 13.97 -14.89
CA GLY A 61 -0.87 14.68 -14.85
C GLY A 61 -0.25 14.78 -13.46
N GLY A 62 -0.64 13.90 -12.54
CA GLY A 62 -0.04 13.77 -11.21
C GLY A 62 -0.63 14.68 -10.13
N PHE A 63 -1.68 15.44 -10.43
CA PHE A 63 -2.28 16.37 -9.46
C PHE A 63 -3.81 16.36 -9.49
N MET A 64 -4.43 16.53 -8.33
CA MET A 64 -5.86 16.84 -8.21
C MET A 64 -6.09 17.85 -7.09
N THR A 65 -7.14 18.67 -7.23
CA THR A 65 -7.52 19.67 -6.21
C THR A 65 -8.14 19.05 -4.96
N LEU A 66 -8.58 17.78 -5.03
CA LEU A 66 -9.16 17.10 -3.88
C LEU A 66 -8.09 16.69 -2.87
N ASN A 67 -8.39 16.92 -1.58
CA ASN A 67 -7.56 16.52 -0.45
C ASN A 67 -8.43 16.05 0.73
N ASP A 68 -7.81 15.75 1.87
CA ASP A 68 -8.51 15.23 3.05
C ASP A 68 -9.56 16.19 3.65
N LYS A 69 -9.53 17.48 3.25
CA LYS A 69 -10.46 18.53 3.65
C LYS A 69 -11.63 18.73 2.68
N SER A 70 -11.57 18.20 1.46
CA SER A 70 -12.62 18.33 0.45
C SER A 70 -14.01 17.90 0.94
N SER A 71 -15.05 18.49 0.36
CA SER A 71 -16.42 18.23 0.77
C SER A 71 -16.83 16.77 0.46
N PRO A 72 -17.72 16.14 1.25
CA PRO A 72 -18.27 14.83 0.92
C PRO A 72 -18.91 14.79 -0.48
N GLU A 73 -19.54 15.89 -0.89
CA GLU A 73 -20.22 16.03 -2.18
C GLU A 73 -19.22 15.94 -3.35
N ASP A 74 -18.12 16.69 -3.30
CA ASP A 74 -17.09 16.69 -4.36
C ASP A 74 -16.38 15.34 -4.48
N ILE A 75 -16.07 14.73 -3.33
CA ILE A 75 -15.46 13.39 -3.25
C ILE A 75 -16.38 12.35 -3.89
N LYS A 76 -17.68 12.39 -3.55
CA LYS A 76 -18.66 11.45 -4.09
C LYS A 76 -18.89 11.66 -5.58
N ALA A 77 -18.91 12.90 -6.06
CA ALA A 77 -19.05 13.21 -7.49
C ALA A 77 -17.88 12.67 -8.31
N THR A 78 -16.66 12.70 -7.76
CA THR A 78 -15.44 12.30 -8.48
C THR A 78 -15.14 10.80 -8.36
N PHE A 79 -15.27 10.23 -7.15
CA PHE A 79 -14.82 8.87 -6.85
C PHE A 79 -15.94 7.91 -6.46
N GLY A 80 -17.18 8.39 -6.27
CA GLY A 80 -18.32 7.54 -5.89
C GLY A 80 -18.25 6.94 -4.47
N ILE A 81 -17.26 7.34 -3.66
CA ILE A 81 -17.04 6.81 -2.30
C ILE A 81 -17.33 7.86 -1.23
N SER A 82 -17.45 7.39 0.03
CA SER A 82 -17.61 8.29 1.17
C SER A 82 -16.32 9.06 1.50
N LYS A 83 -16.45 10.22 2.17
CA LYS A 83 -15.30 10.99 2.67
C LYS A 83 -14.41 10.17 3.63
N GLY A 84 -14.99 9.26 4.41
CA GLY A 84 -14.24 8.36 5.30
C GLY A 84 -13.35 7.39 4.53
N GLN A 85 -13.90 6.74 3.49
CA GLN A 85 -13.14 5.86 2.60
C GLN A 85 -12.05 6.62 1.85
N PHE A 86 -12.36 7.80 1.33
CA PHE A 86 -11.40 8.65 0.65
C PHE A 86 -10.22 9.03 1.55
N LYS A 87 -10.47 9.45 2.79
CA LYS A 87 -9.41 9.73 3.77
C LYS A 87 -8.58 8.49 4.13
N LYS A 88 -9.21 7.32 4.26
CA LYS A 88 -8.51 6.05 4.49
C LYS A 88 -7.57 5.73 3.32
N ALA A 89 -8.05 5.89 2.09
CA ALA A 89 -7.31 5.62 0.87
C ALA A 89 -6.11 6.57 0.71
N LEU A 90 -6.32 7.89 0.88
CA LEU A 90 -5.24 8.88 0.91
C LEU A 90 -4.21 8.58 2.02
N GLY A 91 -4.68 8.22 3.22
CA GLY A 91 -3.81 7.82 4.33
C GLY A 91 -2.97 6.58 4.03
N GLY A 92 -3.51 5.65 3.23
CA GLY A 92 -2.75 4.57 2.62
C GLY A 92 -1.67 5.15 1.71
N LEU A 93 -2.04 5.80 0.62
CA LEU A 93 -1.10 6.34 -0.38
C LEU A 93 0.02 7.23 0.20
N MET A 94 -0.26 8.02 1.25
CA MET A 94 0.77 8.80 1.94
C MET A 94 1.79 7.94 2.68
N LYS A 95 1.34 6.93 3.42
CA LYS A 95 2.22 5.94 4.08
C LYS A 95 3.02 5.12 3.05
N ALA A 96 2.55 5.07 1.80
CA ALA A 96 3.24 4.46 0.65
C ALA A 96 4.35 5.29 0.08
N GLY A 97 4.43 6.56 0.45
CA GLY A 97 5.24 7.54 -0.25
C GLY A 97 4.83 7.68 -1.72
N LYS A 98 3.54 7.50 -2.04
CA LYS A 98 3.01 7.66 -3.42
C LYS A 98 2.44 9.05 -3.67
N ILE A 99 1.94 9.71 -2.63
CA ILE A 99 1.33 11.04 -2.72
C ILE A 99 1.74 11.93 -1.55
N LYS A 100 1.67 13.24 -1.77
CA LYS A 100 1.71 14.28 -0.72
C LYS A 100 0.46 15.16 -0.83
N GLN A 101 0.10 15.82 0.27
CA GLN A 101 -1.04 16.75 0.32
C GLN A 101 -0.61 18.11 0.83
N ASP A 102 -1.24 19.14 0.28
CA ASP A 102 -1.13 20.52 0.76
C ASP A 102 -2.48 21.23 0.71
N GLN A 103 -2.47 22.55 0.86
CA GLN A 103 -3.69 23.37 0.81
C GLN A 103 -4.34 23.43 -0.58
N PHE A 104 -3.60 23.12 -1.64
CA PHE A 104 -4.07 23.17 -3.02
C PHE A 104 -4.62 21.83 -3.50
N GLY A 105 -4.16 20.71 -2.93
CA GLY A 105 -4.69 19.41 -3.29
C GLY A 105 -3.81 18.22 -2.90
N THR A 106 -3.80 17.23 -3.78
CA THR A 106 -3.01 16.01 -3.67
C THR A 106 -2.14 15.85 -4.91
N GLU A 107 -0.85 15.59 -4.73
CA GLU A 107 0.14 15.44 -5.80
C GLU A 107 0.85 14.09 -5.68
N LEU A 108 1.16 13.46 -6.81
CA LEU A 108 2.05 12.29 -6.87
C LEU A 108 3.47 12.67 -6.44
N ILE A 109 4.22 11.69 -5.92
CA ILE A 109 5.64 11.82 -5.58
C ILE A 109 6.47 10.98 -6.54
#